data_AF-A0A418V7F5-F1
#
_entry.id   AF-A0A418V7F5-F1
#
_cell.length_a   1.000
_cell.length_b   1.000
_cell.length_c   1.000
_cell.angle_alpha   90.00
_cell.angle_beta   90.00
_cell.angle_gamma   90.00
#
_symmetry.space_group_name_H-M   'P 1'
#
loop_
_entity.id
_entity.type
_entity.pdbx_description
1 polymer ?
#
loop_
_entity_poly.entity_id
_entity_poly.type
_entity_poly.pdbx_seq_one_letter_code
_entity_poly.pdbx_strand_id
1 'polypeptide(L)'
;MNWPAPSDFVHGSPLPPPAEWQRPGLVMTFNLECPGCVSRGIPFLKRLHAEFGERVYLLAVHTSYGHKFFQRDEVEPTLLKFARDFARLPFPVALDLDGSFARAWATEGTPHWLAFAPGGELIRSVYGSQENAQTRLQYLLEEWAEPEE
;
A
#
# COMPACT_ATOMS: atom_id res chain seq x y z
N MET A 1 -12.02 -0.60 -13.90
CA MET A 1 -12.02 -0.10 -12.51
C MET A 1 -10.56 -0.11 -12.07
N ASN A 2 -9.99 1.00 -11.62
CA ASN A 2 -8.54 1.12 -11.38
C ASN A 2 -8.14 0.63 -9.97
N TRP A 3 -8.81 -0.40 -9.47
CA TRP A 3 -8.67 -0.92 -8.10
C TRP A 3 -8.61 -2.44 -8.11
N PRO A 4 -7.83 -3.10 -7.21
CA PRO A 4 -7.75 -4.55 -7.18
C PRO A 4 -9.13 -5.20 -6.94
N ALA A 5 -9.42 -6.29 -7.66
CA ALA A 5 -10.61 -7.07 -7.40
C ALA A 5 -10.48 -7.80 -6.06
N PRO A 6 -11.60 -8.22 -5.41
CA PRO A 6 -11.52 -8.99 -4.16
C PRO A 6 -10.64 -10.25 -4.25
N SER A 7 -10.58 -10.89 -5.42
CA SER A 7 -9.71 -12.05 -5.70
C SER A 7 -8.22 -11.73 -5.80
N ASP A 8 -7.86 -10.45 -5.91
CA ASP A 8 -6.47 -10.00 -5.96
C ASP A 8 -5.88 -9.79 -4.56
N PHE A 9 -6.72 -9.78 -3.51
CA PHE A 9 -6.26 -9.69 -2.13
C PHE A 9 -5.79 -11.06 -1.65
N VAL A 10 -4.47 -11.19 -1.51
CA VAL A 10 -3.82 -12.44 -1.11
C VAL A 10 -3.73 -12.59 0.40
N HIS A 11 -3.81 -11.48 1.15
CA HIS A 11 -3.73 -11.45 2.61
C HIS A 11 -4.64 -10.36 3.19
N GLY A 12 -5.26 -10.63 4.33
CA GLY A 12 -6.19 -9.71 5.00
C GLY A 12 -7.54 -9.56 4.27
N SER A 13 -8.44 -8.78 4.86
CA SER A 13 -9.76 -8.51 4.26
C SER A 13 -9.65 -7.52 3.10
N PRO A 14 -10.30 -7.78 1.94
CA PRO A 14 -10.34 -6.84 0.83
C PRO A 14 -10.84 -5.46 1.23
N LEU A 15 -10.16 -4.41 0.75
CA LEU A 15 -10.65 -3.04 0.87
C LEU A 15 -11.41 -2.63 -0.40
N PRO A 16 -12.56 -1.95 -0.26
CA PRO A 16 -13.24 -1.37 -1.41
C PRO A 16 -12.39 -0.24 -2.00
N PRO A 17 -12.73 0.26 -3.21
CA PRO A 17 -12.09 1.43 -3.80
C PRO A 17 -12.14 2.67 -2.87
N PRO A 18 -11.19 3.61 -2.97
CA PRO A 18 -11.12 4.79 -2.12
C PRO A 18 -12.39 5.66 -2.11
N ALA A 19 -13.17 5.63 -3.20
CA ALA A 19 -14.45 6.33 -3.30
C ALA A 19 -15.47 5.91 -2.24
N GLU A 20 -15.33 4.71 -1.66
CA GLU A 20 -16.21 4.16 -0.64
C GLU A 20 -15.63 4.30 0.78
N TRP A 21 -14.46 4.93 0.93
CA TRP A 21 -13.81 5.08 2.23
C TRP A 21 -14.42 6.25 3.02
N GLN A 22 -14.85 5.96 4.25
CA GLN A 22 -15.37 6.96 5.19
C GLN A 22 -14.26 7.67 6.00
N ARG A 23 -13.02 7.22 5.83
CA ARG A 23 -11.82 7.70 6.51
C ARG A 23 -10.70 7.78 5.48
N PRO A 24 -9.66 8.60 5.70
CA PRO A 24 -8.54 8.64 4.77
C PRO A 24 -7.83 7.29 4.70
N GLY A 25 -6.98 7.14 3.69
CA GLY A 25 -6.19 5.93 3.55
C GLY A 25 -4.87 6.12 2.83
N LEU A 26 -3.94 5.23 3.09
CA LEU A 26 -2.62 5.21 2.51
C LEU A 26 -2.35 3.84 1.88
N VAL A 27 -2.04 3.88 0.59
CA VAL A 27 -1.71 2.69 -0.21
C VAL A 27 -0.24 2.74 -0.57
N MET A 28 0.50 1.66 -0.34
CA MET A 28 1.88 1.51 -0.79
C MET A 28 1.96 0.48 -1.91
N THR A 29 2.44 0.87 -3.10
CA THR A 29 2.92 -0.12 -4.07
C THR A 29 4.30 -0.61 -3.69
N PHE A 30 4.53 -1.91 -3.79
CA PHE A 30 5.80 -2.52 -3.43
C PHE A 30 6.10 -3.75 -4.29
N ASN A 31 7.32 -4.24 -4.20
CA ASN A 31 7.71 -5.53 -4.78
C ASN A 31 8.62 -6.27 -3.78
N LEU A 32 8.58 -7.60 -3.77
CA LEU A 32 9.42 -8.43 -2.90
C LEU A 32 10.92 -8.35 -3.25
N GLU A 33 11.26 -8.10 -4.52
CA GLU A 33 12.64 -7.96 -5.00
C GLU A 33 13.20 -6.54 -4.79
N CYS A 34 12.38 -5.61 -4.29
CA CYS A 34 12.76 -4.22 -4.00
C CYS A 34 13.31 -4.09 -2.56
N PRO A 35 14.63 -3.88 -2.35
CA PRO A 35 15.19 -3.81 -1.01
C PRO A 35 14.65 -2.65 -0.19
N GLY A 36 14.39 -1.49 -0.81
CA GLY A 36 13.79 -0.34 -0.14
C GLY A 36 12.36 -0.61 0.35
N CYS A 37 11.63 -1.49 -0.34
CA CYS A 37 10.29 -1.89 0.03
C CYS A 37 10.31 -2.78 1.27
N VAL A 38 11.10 -3.86 1.23
CA VAL A 38 11.16 -4.86 2.31
C VAL A 38 11.85 -4.31 3.56
N SER A 39 12.96 -3.57 3.40
CA SER A 39 13.76 -3.10 4.55
C SER A 39 13.28 -1.79 5.18
N ARG A 40 12.53 -0.96 4.44
CA ARG A 40 12.08 0.36 4.93
C ARG A 40 10.58 0.57 4.79
N GLY A 41 10.02 0.37 3.59
CA GLY A 41 8.60 0.62 3.31
C GLY A 41 7.65 -0.20 4.17
N ILE A 42 7.81 -1.53 4.18
CA ILE A 42 6.98 -2.44 4.97
C ILE A 42 7.11 -2.18 6.48
N PRO A 43 8.32 -2.07 7.07
CA PRO A 43 8.46 -1.69 8.47
C PRO A 43 7.83 -0.34 8.80
N PHE A 44 7.93 0.65 7.92
CA PHE A 44 7.29 1.96 8.12
C PHE A 44 5.76 1.84 8.09
N LEU A 45 5.18 1.17 7.09
CA LEU A 45 3.73 0.95 7.01
C LEU A 45 3.19 0.19 8.23
N LYS A 46 3.97 -0.74 8.79
CA LYS A 46 3.62 -1.42 10.06
C LYS A 46 3.61 -0.45 11.25
N ARG A 47 4.56 0.48 11.34
CA ARG A 47 4.54 1.52 12.39
C ARG A 47 3.32 2.41 12.23
N LEU A 48 3.04 2.88 11.01
CA LEU A 48 1.84 3.67 10.73
C LEU A 48 0.56 2.91 11.10
N HIS A 49 0.50 1.61 10.83
CA HIS A 49 -0.65 0.80 11.24
C HIS A 49 -0.82 0.72 12.76
N ALA A 50 0.28 0.55 13.50
CA ALA A 50 0.22 0.49 14.96
C ALA A 50 -0.30 1.81 15.58
N GLU A 51 -0.07 2.94 14.91
CA GLU A 51 -0.41 4.27 15.41
C GLU A 51 -1.74 4.83 14.86
N PHE A 52 -2.07 4.50 13.61
CA PHE A 52 -3.18 5.09 12.86
C PHE A 52 -4.17 4.07 12.28
N GLY A 53 -3.98 2.76 12.46
CA GLY A 53 -4.81 1.72 11.83
C GLY A 53 -6.31 1.79 12.18
N GLU A 54 -6.66 2.41 13.32
CA GLU A 54 -8.05 2.67 13.72
C GLU A 54 -8.63 3.96 13.12
N ARG A 55 -7.85 4.74 12.39
CA ARG A 55 -8.26 6.03 11.80
C ARG A 55 -8.02 6.11 10.29
N VAL A 56 -7.14 5.26 9.77
CA VAL A 56 -6.66 5.32 8.39
C VAL A 56 -6.72 3.92 7.77
N TYR A 57 -7.25 3.81 6.55
CA TYR A 57 -7.15 2.58 5.76
C TYR A 57 -5.71 2.39 5.28
N LEU A 58 -5.14 1.20 5.50
CA LEU A 58 -3.77 0.91 5.10
C LEU A 58 -3.75 -0.32 4.19
N LEU A 59 -3.11 -0.19 3.03
CA LEU A 59 -3.04 -1.23 2.01
C LEU A 59 -1.63 -1.33 1.44
N ALA A 60 -1.15 -2.55 1.26
CA ALA A 60 0.02 -2.80 0.42
C ALA A 60 -0.41 -3.46 -0.90
N VAL A 61 0.10 -2.97 -2.03
CA VAL A 61 -0.17 -3.53 -3.36
C VAL A 61 1.15 -4.03 -3.95
N HIS A 62 1.31 -5.34 -4.04
CA HIS A 62 2.48 -5.92 -4.69
C HIS A 62 2.34 -5.79 -6.20
N THR A 63 3.23 -5.05 -6.86
CA THR A 63 3.16 -4.79 -8.31
C THR A 63 4.35 -5.36 -9.06
N SER A 64 4.11 -5.88 -10.27
CA SER A 64 5.16 -6.22 -11.23
C SER A 64 5.66 -5.02 -12.04
N TYR A 65 5.04 -3.84 -11.92
CA TYR A 65 5.47 -2.65 -12.66
C TYR A 65 6.89 -2.24 -12.30
N GLY A 66 7.77 -2.19 -13.31
CA GLY A 66 9.20 -1.91 -13.12
C GLY A 66 10.02 -3.11 -12.61
N HIS A 67 9.42 -4.30 -12.54
CA HIS A 67 10.04 -5.55 -12.08
C HIS A 67 9.83 -6.67 -13.08
N LYS A 68 10.44 -7.84 -12.82
CA LYS A 68 10.20 -9.03 -13.63
C LYS A 68 8.75 -9.49 -13.45
N PHE A 69 8.08 -9.77 -14.58
CA PHE A 69 6.76 -10.36 -14.58
C PHE A 69 6.83 -11.86 -14.29
N PHE A 70 5.91 -12.33 -13.46
CA PHE A 70 5.69 -13.73 -13.10
C PHE A 70 4.20 -14.04 -13.20
N GLN A 71 3.85 -15.29 -13.47
CA GLN A 71 2.48 -15.74 -13.40
C GLN A 71 1.98 -15.76 -11.94
N ARG A 72 0.66 -15.74 -11.76
CA ARG A 72 0.05 -15.66 -10.41
C ARG A 72 0.49 -16.81 -9.51
N ASP A 73 0.54 -18.03 -10.03
CA ASP A 73 0.94 -19.24 -9.32
C ASP A 73 2.41 -19.23 -8.87
N GLU A 74 3.26 -18.41 -9.49
CA GLU A 74 4.66 -18.22 -9.10
C GLU A 74 4.81 -17.18 -7.97
N VAL A 75 4.07 -16.06 -8.06
CA VAL A 75 4.22 -14.92 -7.14
C VAL A 75 3.33 -15.01 -5.90
N GLU A 76 2.08 -15.45 -6.04
CA GLU A 76 1.07 -15.42 -4.97
C GLU A 76 1.47 -16.24 -3.74
N PRO A 77 1.98 -17.49 -3.86
CA PRO A 77 2.40 -18.27 -2.68
C PRO A 77 3.55 -17.60 -1.92
N THR A 78 4.49 -16.99 -2.65
CA THR A 78 5.64 -16.30 -2.06
C THR A 78 5.19 -15.01 -1.35
N LEU A 79 4.28 -14.26 -1.97
CA LEU A 79 3.69 -13.05 -1.39
C LEU A 79 2.87 -13.36 -0.13
N LEU A 80 2.04 -14.41 -0.17
CA LEU A 80 1.27 -14.86 0.99
C LEU A 80 2.19 -15.29 2.13
N LYS A 81 3.23 -16.09 1.84
CA LYS A 81 4.22 -16.50 2.85
C LYS A 81 4.95 -15.29 3.45
N PHE A 82 5.32 -14.33 2.62
CA PHE A 82 5.92 -13.08 3.10
C PHE A 82 4.95 -12.33 4.03
N ALA A 83 3.71 -12.10 3.59
CA ALA A 83 2.72 -11.33 4.32
C ALA A 83 2.33 -12.00 5.65
N ARG A 84 2.05 -13.29 5.63
CA ARG A 84 1.55 -14.05 6.80
C ARG A 84 2.67 -14.46 7.76
N ASP A 85 3.75 -15.04 7.24
CA ASP A 85 4.72 -15.76 8.08
C ASP A 85 5.96 -14.92 8.41
N PHE A 86 6.54 -14.27 7.38
CA PHE A 86 7.80 -13.53 7.52
C PHE A 86 7.58 -12.13 8.10
N ALA A 87 6.81 -11.30 7.41
CA ALA A 87 6.58 -9.91 7.80
C ALA A 87 5.44 -9.75 8.80
N ARG A 88 4.51 -10.72 8.86
CA ARG A 88 3.31 -10.72 9.72
C ARG A 88 2.56 -9.39 9.61
N LEU A 89 2.09 -9.11 8.41
CA LEU A 89 1.47 -7.83 8.05
C LEU A 89 0.09 -7.71 8.71
N PRO A 90 -0.18 -6.63 9.47
CA PRO A 90 -1.47 -6.44 10.13
C PRO A 90 -2.54 -5.80 9.22
N PHE A 91 -2.20 -5.52 7.97
CA PHE A 91 -3.05 -4.87 6.97
C PHE A 91 -3.16 -5.73 5.71
N PRO A 92 -4.18 -5.51 4.86
CA PRO A 92 -4.37 -6.26 3.63
C PRO A 92 -3.25 -6.06 2.61
N VAL A 93 -3.07 -7.09 1.78
CA VAL A 93 -2.13 -7.11 0.66
C VAL A 93 -2.85 -7.53 -0.61
N ALA A 94 -2.80 -6.70 -1.65
CA ALA A 94 -3.29 -7.02 -2.97
C ALA A 94 -2.15 -7.32 -3.95
N LEU A 95 -2.46 -8.07 -5.01
CA LEU A 95 -1.55 -8.42 -6.09
C LEU A 95 -1.94 -7.68 -7.38
N ASP A 96 -1.14 -6.70 -7.76
CA ASP A 96 -1.15 -6.08 -9.07
C ASP A 96 -0.23 -6.88 -10.01
N LEU A 97 -0.79 -7.96 -10.58
CA LEU A 97 -0.03 -8.98 -11.30
C LEU A 97 0.70 -8.44 -12.53
N ASP A 98 0.05 -7.58 -13.31
CA ASP A 98 0.56 -7.09 -14.61
C ASP A 98 1.04 -5.63 -14.56
N GLY A 99 0.94 -4.98 -13.40
CA GLY A 99 1.29 -3.58 -13.23
C GLY A 99 0.19 -2.60 -13.66
N SER A 100 -1.03 -3.08 -13.93
CA SER A 100 -2.14 -2.23 -14.36
C SER A 100 -2.58 -1.24 -13.28
N PHE A 101 -2.57 -1.63 -12.00
CA PHE A 101 -2.85 -0.71 -10.89
C PHE A 101 -1.79 0.40 -10.84
N ALA A 102 -0.51 0.01 -10.83
CA ALA A 102 0.60 0.96 -10.80
C ALA A 102 0.57 1.96 -11.96
N ARG A 103 0.27 1.50 -13.19
CA ARG A 103 0.11 2.36 -14.36
C ARG A 103 -1.10 3.29 -14.25
N ALA A 104 -2.24 2.79 -13.79
CA ALA A 104 -3.46 3.58 -13.67
C ALA A 104 -3.31 4.74 -12.66
N TRP A 105 -2.47 4.57 -11.64
CA TRP A 105 -2.16 5.57 -10.62
C TRP A 105 -0.86 6.34 -10.88
N ALA A 106 -0.27 6.20 -12.07
CA ALA A 106 0.95 6.89 -12.50
C ALA A 106 2.10 6.78 -11.48
N THR A 107 2.29 5.61 -10.88
CA THR A 107 3.40 5.39 -9.94
C THR A 107 4.74 5.41 -10.67
N GLU A 108 5.77 5.95 -10.04
CA GLU A 108 7.11 6.12 -10.64
C GLU A 108 8.02 4.90 -10.43
N GLY A 109 7.61 3.95 -9.58
CA GLY A 109 8.33 2.73 -9.26
C GLY A 109 7.87 2.14 -7.94
N THR A 110 8.76 1.44 -7.24
CA THR A 110 8.49 0.92 -5.89
C THR A 110 9.65 1.23 -4.94
N PRO A 111 9.40 1.55 -3.66
CA PRO A 111 8.07 1.75 -3.08
C PRO A 111 7.47 3.08 -3.56
N HIS A 112 6.14 3.14 -3.69
CA HIS A 112 5.41 4.37 -4.00
C HIS A 112 4.16 4.44 -3.13
N TRP A 113 3.80 5.65 -2.70
CA TRP A 113 2.73 5.88 -1.73
C TRP A 113 1.64 6.77 -2.33
N LEU A 114 0.39 6.37 -2.15
CA LEU A 114 -0.80 7.09 -2.59
C LEU A 114 -1.65 7.37 -1.35
N ALA A 115 -1.88 8.64 -1.06
CA ALA A 115 -2.65 9.07 0.09
C ALA A 115 -4.00 9.64 -0.36
N PHE A 116 -5.08 9.07 0.15
CA PHE A 116 -6.46 9.37 -0.23
C PHE A 116 -7.21 10.01 0.93
N ALA A 117 -7.98 11.06 0.65
CA ALA A 117 -8.99 11.58 1.57
C ALA A 117 -10.21 10.63 1.64
N PRO A 118 -11.08 10.78 2.66
CA PRO A 118 -12.42 10.18 2.62
C PRO A 118 -13.13 10.53 1.30
N GLY A 119 -13.82 9.56 0.69
CA GLY A 119 -14.46 9.74 -0.62
C GLY A 119 -13.51 9.64 -1.82
N GLY A 120 -12.22 9.37 -1.60
CA GLY A 120 -11.31 8.84 -2.61
C GLY A 120 -10.52 9.87 -3.43
N GLU A 121 -10.49 11.14 -3.02
CA GLU A 121 -9.60 12.14 -3.62
C GLU A 121 -8.14 11.78 -3.32
N LEU A 122 -7.29 11.73 -4.36
CA LEU A 122 -5.85 11.51 -4.19
C LEU A 122 -5.16 12.82 -3.77
N ILE A 123 -4.76 12.90 -2.50
CA ILE A 123 -4.16 14.10 -1.89
C ILE A 123 -2.65 14.15 -2.11
N ARG A 124 -1.97 13.00 -2.07
CA ARG A 124 -0.51 12.90 -2.27
C ARG A 124 -0.14 11.65 -3.05
N SER A 125 0.90 11.80 -3.88
CA SER A 125 1.60 10.72 -4.58
C SER A 125 3.09 10.89 -4.30
N VAL A 126 3.70 9.93 -3.61
CA VAL A 126 5.08 10.07 -3.09
C VAL A 126 5.90 8.84 -3.48
N TYR A 127 6.92 9.05 -4.30
CA TYR A 127 7.87 8.00 -4.66
C TYR A 127 8.96 7.81 -3.60
N GLY A 128 9.28 6.56 -3.29
CA GLY A 128 10.35 6.14 -2.40
C GLY A 128 9.96 6.04 -0.92
N SER A 129 10.86 5.46 -0.13
CA SER A 129 10.73 5.33 1.35
C SER A 129 11.99 5.80 2.06
N GLN A 130 12.58 6.88 1.55
CA GLN A 130 13.65 7.61 2.24
C GLN A 130 13.05 8.47 3.36
N GLU A 131 13.87 8.97 4.28
CA GLU A 131 13.42 9.70 5.47
C GLU A 131 12.45 10.84 5.12
N ASN A 132 12.80 11.70 4.16
CA ASN A 132 11.93 12.79 3.71
C ASN A 132 10.54 12.32 3.23
N ALA A 133 10.45 11.17 2.56
CA ALA A 133 9.18 10.62 2.11
C ALA A 133 8.35 10.10 3.29
N GLN A 134 9.00 9.39 4.22
CA GLN A 134 8.35 8.88 5.43
C GLN A 134 7.83 10.03 6.31
N THR A 135 8.66 11.05 6.57
CA THR A 135 8.29 12.22 7.35
C THR A 135 7.07 12.94 6.78
N ARG A 136 7.02 13.15 5.46
CA ARG A 136 5.85 13.79 4.81
C ARG A 136 4.56 12.99 4.97
N LEU A 137 4.64 11.67 4.89
CA LEU A 137 3.49 10.79 5.05
C LEU A 137 3.04 10.74 6.52
N GLN A 138 3.99 10.70 7.44
CA GLN A 138 3.68 10.73 8.87
C GLN A 138 2.95 12.01 9.26
N TYR A 139 3.45 13.18 8.86
CA TYR A 139 2.76 14.45 9.12
C TYR A 139 1.35 14.50 8.53
N LEU A 140 1.15 13.96 7.33
CA LEU A 140 -0.17 13.89 6.72
C LEU A 140 -1.12 13.02 7.54
N LEU A 141 -0.64 11.89 8.06
CA LEU A 141 -1.46 11.00 8.89
C LEU A 141 -1.74 11.61 10.27
N GLU A 142 -0.77 12.34 10.85
CA GLU A 142 -0.93 13.11 12.09
C GLU A 142 -2.01 14.19 11.92
N GLU A 143 -1.99 14.96 10.84
CA GLU A 143 -3.01 15.97 10.51
C GLU A 143 -4.42 15.35 10.40
N TRP A 144 -4.54 14.19 9.76
CA TRP A 144 -5.83 13.46 9.67
C TRP A 144 -6.26 12.80 10.98
N ALA A 145 -5.33 12.62 11.90
CA ALA A 145 -5.54 11.99 13.19
C ALA A 145 -5.97 12.98 14.27
N GLU A 146 -5.76 14.28 14.05
CA GLU A 146 -6.20 15.34 14.94
C GLU A 146 -7.73 15.44 14.91
N PRO A 147 -8.40 15.55 16.08
CA PRO A 147 -9.84 15.83 16.10
C PRO A 147 -10.11 17.19 15.45
N GLU A 148 -11.12 17.28 14.59
CA GLU A 148 -11.68 18.58 14.19
C GLU A 148 -12.15 19.31 15.47
N GLU A 149 -11.63 20.52 15.71
CA GLU A 149 -12.03 21.39 16.82
C GLU A 149 -13.49 21.87 16.71
#